data_AF-C3ME14-F1
#
_entry.id   AF-C3ME14-F1
#
_cell.length_a   1.000
_cell.length_b   1.000
_cell.length_c   1.000
_cell.angle_alpha   90.00
_cell.angle_beta   90.00
_cell.angle_gamma   90.00
#
_symmetry.space_group_name_H-M   'P 1'
#
loop_
_entity.id
_entity.type
_entity.pdbx_description
1 polymer ?
#
loop_
_entity_poly.entity_id
_entity_poly.type
_entity_poly.pdbx_seq_one_letter_code
_entity_poly.pdbx_strand_id
1 'polypeptide(L)'
;MMRAETYAVVNLAALNLIEAISAAYYVTEEEAAARHEFRARQMLKKVAAALGYEVATVVRTDGVADEPKKDCFSGHPGLSLVPMPHERKIEI
;
A
#
# COMPACT_ATOMS: atom_id res chain seq x y z
N MET A 1 -3.53 -2.20 -23.66
CA MET A 1 -4.70 -2.98 -23.19
C MET A 1 -4.21 -3.91 -22.08
N MET A 2 -4.94 -4.02 -20.96
CA MET A 2 -4.51 -4.84 -19.81
C MET A 2 -4.67 -6.34 -20.14
N ARG A 3 -3.67 -7.16 -19.80
CA ARG A 3 -3.75 -8.62 -19.97
C ARG A 3 -4.75 -9.21 -18.98
N ALA A 4 -5.54 -10.20 -19.40
CA ALA A 4 -6.54 -10.85 -18.54
C ALA A 4 -5.93 -11.45 -17.27
N GLU A 5 -4.71 -12.00 -17.36
CA GLU A 5 -3.95 -12.52 -16.22
C GLU A 5 -3.64 -11.41 -15.20
N THR A 6 -3.16 -10.25 -15.67
CA THR A 6 -2.90 -9.10 -14.81
C THR A 6 -4.18 -8.63 -14.13
N TYR A 7 -5.29 -8.60 -14.86
CA TYR A 7 -6.60 -8.24 -14.31
C TYR A 7 -7.05 -9.21 -13.20
N ALA A 8 -6.92 -10.52 -13.42
CA ALA A 8 -7.29 -11.54 -12.44
C ALA A 8 -6.44 -11.42 -11.16
N VAL A 9 -5.12 -11.25 -11.30
CA VAL A 9 -4.20 -11.07 -10.17
C VAL A 9 -4.54 -9.81 -9.38
N VAL A 10 -4.74 -8.69 -10.07
CA VAL A 10 -5.09 -7.41 -9.43
C VAL A 10 -6.42 -7.52 -8.70
N ASN A 11 -7.46 -8.08 -9.33
CA ASN A 11 -8.77 -8.21 -8.72
C ASN A 11 -8.75 -9.09 -7.46
N LEU A 12 -8.11 -10.25 -7.52
CA LEU A 12 -8.05 -11.14 -6.37
C LEU A 12 -7.28 -10.49 -5.21
N ALA A 13 -6.15 -9.84 -5.50
CA ALA A 13 -5.40 -9.11 -4.48
C ALA A 13 -6.18 -7.92 -3.92
N ALA A 14 -6.94 -7.19 -4.76
CA ALA A 14 -7.76 -6.06 -4.33
C ALA A 14 -8.90 -6.48 -3.41
N LEU A 15 -9.58 -7.59 -3.68
CA LEU A 15 -10.62 -8.12 -2.78
C LEU A 15 -10.03 -8.48 -1.41
N ASN A 16 -8.89 -9.16 -1.39
CA ASN A 16 -8.16 -9.50 -0.16
C ASN A 16 -7.67 -8.26 0.60
N LEU A 17 -7.28 -7.21 -0.12
CA LEU A 17 -6.86 -5.93 0.46
C LEU A 17 -8.03 -5.25 1.19
N ILE A 18 -9.19 -5.16 0.55
CA ILE A 18 -10.40 -4.56 1.14
C ILE A 18 -10.78 -5.31 2.41
N GLU A 19 -10.86 -6.65 2.33
CA GLU A 19 -11.17 -7.50 3.47
C GLU A 19 -10.20 -7.26 4.64
N ALA A 20 -8.90 -7.22 4.38
CA ALA A 20 -7.88 -7.03 5.40
C ALA A 20 -7.95 -5.64 6.04
N ILE A 21 -8.17 -4.57 5.25
CA ILE A 21 -8.33 -3.21 5.80
C ILE A 21 -9.60 -3.10 6.64
N SER A 22 -10.72 -3.67 6.18
CA SER A 22 -11.96 -3.70 6.95
C SER A 22 -11.77 -4.46 8.27
N ALA A 23 -11.12 -5.61 8.26
CA ALA A 23 -10.82 -6.37 9.47
C ALA A 23 -9.92 -5.60 10.44
N ALA A 24 -8.89 -4.92 9.92
CA ALA A 24 -8.00 -4.08 10.74
C ALA A 24 -8.76 -2.91 11.40
N TYR A 25 -9.75 -2.34 10.72
CA TYR A 25 -10.52 -1.20 11.23
C TYR A 25 -11.53 -1.59 12.32
N TYR A 26 -12.17 -2.75 12.20
CA TYR A 26 -13.25 -3.14 13.12
C TYR A 26 -12.80 -4.04 14.29
N VAL A 27 -11.63 -4.67 14.22
CA VAL A 27 -11.15 -5.53 15.31
C VAL A 27 -10.68 -4.70 16.50
N THR A 28 -11.02 -5.14 17.70
CA THR A 28 -10.67 -4.43 18.94
C THR A 28 -9.33 -4.88 19.53
N GLU A 29 -8.85 -6.07 19.13
CA GLU A 29 -7.57 -6.61 19.57
C GLU A 29 -6.43 -6.02 18.74
N GLU A 30 -5.49 -5.34 19.40
CA GLU A 30 -4.37 -4.64 18.76
C GLU A 30 -3.48 -5.59 17.92
N GLU A 31 -3.18 -6.78 18.44
CA GLU A 31 -2.39 -7.77 17.69
C GLU A 31 -3.12 -8.27 16.45
N ALA A 32 -4.45 -8.42 16.51
CA ALA A 32 -5.25 -8.82 15.37
C ALA A 32 -5.29 -7.71 14.32
N ALA A 33 -5.45 -6.46 14.75
CA ALA A 33 -5.38 -5.30 13.88
C ALA A 33 -4.03 -5.24 13.14
N ALA A 34 -2.91 -5.40 13.86
CA ALA A 34 -1.56 -5.39 13.28
C ALA A 34 -1.36 -6.51 12.23
N ARG A 35 -1.89 -7.71 12.45
CA ARG A 35 -1.85 -8.81 11.47
C ARG A 35 -2.64 -8.48 10.21
N HIS A 36 -3.84 -7.91 10.37
CA HIS A 36 -4.69 -7.50 9.26
C HIS A 36 -4.06 -6.35 8.45
N GLU A 37 -3.47 -5.36 9.12
CA GLU A 37 -2.71 -4.30 8.44
C GLU A 37 -1.51 -4.83 7.67
N PHE A 38 -0.76 -5.78 8.26
CA PHE A 38 0.35 -6.41 7.55
C PHE A 38 -0.14 -7.13 6.29
N ARG A 39 -1.23 -7.90 6.39
CA ARG A 39 -1.86 -8.56 5.22
C ARG A 39 -2.27 -7.52 4.17
N ALA A 40 -2.90 -6.42 4.58
CA ALA A 40 -3.27 -5.33 3.68
C ALA A 40 -2.05 -4.75 2.95
N ARG A 41 -0.97 -4.43 3.67
CA ARG A 41 0.28 -3.94 3.08
C ARG A 41 0.86 -4.91 2.04
N GLN A 42 0.81 -6.21 2.30
CA GLN A 42 1.26 -7.23 1.34
C GLN A 42 0.39 -7.29 0.09
N MET A 43 -0.95 -7.19 0.22
CA MET A 43 -1.84 -7.19 -0.95
C MET A 43 -1.65 -5.93 -1.79
N LEU A 44 -1.47 -4.77 -1.16
CA LEU A 44 -1.18 -3.53 -1.87
C LEU A 44 0.12 -3.62 -2.68
N LYS A 45 1.18 -4.21 -2.11
CA LYS A 45 2.44 -4.48 -2.84
C LYS A 45 2.23 -5.39 -4.06
N LYS A 46 1.39 -6.43 -3.95
CA LYS A 46 1.06 -7.32 -5.07
C LYS A 46 0.29 -6.59 -6.18
N VAL A 47 -0.68 -5.75 -5.81
CA VAL A 47 -1.43 -4.92 -6.78
C VAL A 47 -0.49 -3.95 -7.49
N ALA A 48 0.35 -3.24 -6.75
CA ALA A 48 1.32 -2.30 -7.31
C ALA A 48 2.28 -3.00 -8.29
N ALA A 49 2.88 -4.12 -7.89
CA ALA A 49 3.82 -4.86 -8.72
C ALA A 49 3.17 -5.37 -10.02
N ALA A 50 1.93 -5.88 -9.94
CA ALA A 50 1.19 -6.32 -11.14
C ALA A 50 0.92 -5.17 -12.12
N LEU A 51 0.90 -3.93 -11.63
CA LEU A 51 0.72 -2.70 -12.42
C LEU A 51 2.05 -2.02 -12.80
N GLY A 52 3.20 -2.59 -12.43
CA GLY A 52 4.53 -2.03 -12.73
C GLY A 52 4.98 -0.94 -11.76
N TYR A 53 4.44 -0.92 -10.55
CA TYR A 53 4.81 0.02 -9.48
C TYR A 53 5.37 -0.70 -8.26
N GLU A 54 6.11 0.04 -7.45
CA GLU A 54 6.55 -0.32 -6.12
C GLU A 54 5.83 0.57 -5.08
N VAL A 55 5.58 0.02 -3.88
CA VAL A 55 5.02 0.78 -2.77
C VAL A 55 6.15 1.29 -1.88
N ALA A 56 6.37 2.60 -1.88
CA ALA A 56 7.35 3.28 -1.05
C ALA A 56 6.69 3.95 0.16
N THR A 57 7.40 4.01 1.30
CA THR A 57 6.99 4.79 2.47
C THR A 57 7.39 6.25 2.29
N VAL A 58 6.42 7.16 2.42
CA VAL A 58 6.63 8.60 2.45
C VAL A 58 6.73 9.03 3.91
N VAL A 59 7.94 9.41 4.33
CA VAL A 59 8.10 10.14 5.59
C VAL A 59 7.62 11.57 5.36
N ARG A 60 6.52 11.97 5.99
CA ARG A 60 6.18 13.40 6.08
C ARG A 60 7.26 14.03 6.95
N THR A 61 8.20 14.73 6.32
CA THR A 61 9.05 15.67 7.04
C THR A 61 8.18 16.88 7.35
N ASP A 62 7.69 16.98 8.59
CA ASP A 62 6.97 18.15 9.07
C ASP A 62 7.88 19.37 8.99
N GLY A 63 7.79 20.08 7.86
CA GLY A 63 8.46 21.33 7.62
C GLY A 63 7.50 22.50 7.85
N VAL A 64 7.54 23.04 9.08
CA VAL A 64 7.18 24.41 9.49
C VAL A 64 5.69 24.83 9.39
N ALA A 65 5.05 24.82 10.58
CA ALA A 65 4.00 25.69 11.14
C ALA A 65 2.99 26.41 10.20
N ASP A 66 1.69 26.14 10.32
CA ASP A 66 0.79 26.78 11.31
C ASP A 66 -0.63 26.13 11.26
N GLU A 67 -1.37 26.23 12.36
CA GLU A 67 -2.74 25.77 12.67
C GLU A 67 -3.00 24.34 13.22
N PRO A 68 -3.76 24.21 14.33
CA PRO A 68 -4.10 22.93 14.93
C PRO A 68 -5.36 22.36 14.28
N LYS A 69 -5.23 21.72 13.11
CA LYS A 69 -6.29 20.81 12.67
C LYS A 69 -6.15 19.48 13.39
N LYS A 70 -7.05 19.34 14.36
CA LYS A 70 -7.40 18.15 15.12
C LYS A 70 -7.87 17.04 14.18
N ASP A 71 -6.93 16.44 13.45
CA ASP A 71 -7.16 15.19 12.77
C ASP A 71 -6.03 14.25 13.19
N CYS A 72 -6.43 13.16 13.84
CA CYS A 72 -5.57 12.07 14.24
C CYS A 72 -4.95 11.40 13.00
N PHE A 73 -3.93 12.02 12.42
CA PHE A 73 -3.01 11.32 11.54
C PHE A 73 -2.11 10.49 12.46
N SER A 74 -2.53 9.25 12.71
CA SER A 74 -1.68 8.19 13.26
C SER A 74 -0.29 8.33 12.65
N GLY A 75 0.76 8.29 13.48
CA GLY A 75 2.17 8.55 13.13
C GLY A 75 2.80 7.54 12.15
N HIS A 76 2.03 6.99 11.22
CA HIS A 76 2.48 6.11 10.17
C HIS A 76 2.91 6.93 8.95
N PRO A 77 4.12 6.71 8.43
CA PRO A 77 4.52 7.30 7.16
C PRO A 77 3.50 6.91 6.08
N GLY A 78 3.12 7.88 5.24
CA GLY A 78 2.19 7.64 4.13
C GLY A 78 2.76 6.65 3.12
N LEU A 79 1.95 6.20 2.16
CA LEU A 79 2.41 5.32 1.08
C LEU A 79 2.34 6.05 -0.26
N SER A 80 3.33 5.82 -1.11
CA SER A 80 3.37 6.31 -2.49
C SER A 80 3.66 5.16 -3.46
N LEU A 81 3.12 5.27 -4.68
CA LEU A 81 3.42 4.36 -5.78
C LEU A 81 4.55 4.96 -6.62
N VAL A 82 5.64 4.21 -6.76
CA VAL A 82 6.80 4.61 -7.56
C VAL A 82 6.88 3.67 -8.77
N PRO A 83 7.07 4.16 -10.01
CA PRO A 83 7.27 3.28 -11.16
C PRO A 83 8.48 2.36 -10.94
N MET A 84 8.34 1.08 -11.26
CA MET A 84 9.49 0.17 -11.21
C MET A 84 10.49 0.52 -12.31
N PRO A 85 11.80 0.49 -12.05
CA PRO A 85 12.80 0.71 -13.08
C PRO A 85 12.69 -0.38 -14.15
N HIS A 86 12.52 0.02 -15.41
CA HIS A 86 12.66 -0.91 -16.53
C HIS A 86 14.10 -1.46 -16.52
N GLU A 87 14.24 -2.78 -16.52
CA GLU A 87 15.54 -3.46 -16.56
C GLU A 87 16.45 -2.80 -17.59
N ARG A 88 17.61 -2.29 -17.15
CA ARG A 88 18.67 -1.88 -18.06
C ARG A 88 19.05 -3.13 -18.84
N LYS A 89 18.87 -3.10 -20.17
CA LYS A 89 19.47 -4.10 -21.05
C LYS A 89 20.96 -4.16 -20.71
N ILE A 90 21.40 -5.30 -20.18
CA ILE A 90 22.81 -5.61 -20.11
C ILE A 90 23.23 -5.87 -21.54
N GLU A 91 23.89 -4.89 -22.17
CA GLU A 91 24.62 -5.12 -23.41
C GLU A 91 25.77 -6.07 -23.08
N ILE A 92 25.79 -7.24 -23.73
CA ILE A 92 26.90 -8.19 -23.74
C ILE A 92 27.82 -7.85 -24.91
#